data_AF-A0A963CNF9-F1
#
_entry.id   AF-A0A963CNF9-F1
#
_cell.length_a   1.000
_cell.length_b   1.000
_cell.length_c   1.000
_cell.angle_alpha   90.00
_cell.angle_beta   90.00
_cell.angle_gamma   90.00
#
_symmetry.space_group_name_H-M   'P 1'
#
loop_
_entity.id
_entity.type
_entity.pdbx_description
1 polymer ?
#
loop_
_entity_poly.entity_id
_entity_poly.type
_entity_poly.pdbx_seq_one_letter_code
_entity_poly.pdbx_strand_id
1 'polypeptide(L)'
;MNRSSLLFCAASLAASILIAVLFFPMATLTWDELETSRQAQPAEEMGSIELGDFGSVTVLELVDYYIQNPPAASSGDAPARKVRFQGC
;
A
#
# COMPACT_ATOMS: atom_id res chain seq x y z
N MET A 1 16.21 39.07 -17.05
CA MET A 1 15.34 37.87 -17.12
C MET A 1 14.56 37.93 -18.43
N ASN A 2 14.80 37.02 -19.36
CA ASN A 2 14.20 37.09 -20.70
C ASN A 2 12.75 36.58 -20.65
N ARG A 3 11.81 37.33 -21.26
CA ARG A 3 10.37 36.99 -21.28
C ARG A 3 10.12 35.55 -21.76
N SER A 4 10.92 35.07 -22.72
CA SER A 4 10.86 33.71 -23.24
C SER A 4 11.16 32.62 -22.19
N SER A 5 12.10 32.88 -21.27
CA SER A 5 12.45 31.94 -20.20
C SER A 5 11.35 31.84 -19.15
N LEU A 6 10.68 32.97 -18.86
CA LEU A 6 9.54 33.01 -17.94
C LEU A 6 8.34 32.26 -18.52
N LEU A 7 8.06 32.45 -19.83
CA LEU A 7 6.98 31.74 -20.52
C LEU A 7 7.20 30.24 -20.55
N PHE A 8 8.43 29.79 -20.84
CA PHE A 8 8.77 28.37 -20.82
C PHE A 8 8.57 27.74 -19.43
N CYS A 9 9.08 28.41 -18.40
CA CYS A 9 8.95 27.94 -17.01
C CYS A 9 7.47 27.84 -16.60
N ALA A 10 6.68 28.89 -16.82
CA ALA A 10 5.26 28.89 -16.50
C ALA A 10 4.48 27.81 -17.27
N ALA A 11 4.79 27.60 -18.55
CA ALA A 11 4.17 26.55 -19.35
C ALA A 11 4.51 25.15 -18.84
N SER A 12 5.78 24.91 -18.48
CA SER A 12 6.22 23.61 -17.94
C SER A 12 5.57 23.30 -16.58
N LEU A 13 5.42 24.32 -15.73
CA LEU A 13 4.75 24.19 -14.43
C LEU A 13 3.25 23.97 -14.59
N ALA A 14 2.61 24.68 -15.51
CA ALA A 14 1.20 24.46 -15.82
C ALA A 14 0.96 23.04 -16.37
N ALA A 15 1.86 22.55 -17.24
CA ALA A 15 1.77 21.20 -17.78
C ALA A 15 1.91 20.12 -16.69
N SER A 16 2.85 20.27 -15.75
CA SER A 16 3.01 19.31 -14.66
C SER A 16 1.81 19.30 -13.70
N ILE A 17 1.27 20.47 -13.38
CA ILE A 17 0.04 20.58 -12.56
C ILE A 17 -1.15 19.94 -13.28
N LEU A 18 -1.30 20.18 -14.58
CA LEU A 18 -2.37 19.58 -15.38
C LEU A 18 -2.30 18.05 -15.33
N ILE A 19 -1.11 17.48 -15.53
CA ILE A 19 -0.89 16.03 -15.43
C ILE A 19 -1.24 15.56 -14.01
N ALA A 20 -0.76 16.24 -12.96
CA ALA A 20 -1.08 15.86 -11.60
C ALA A 20 -2.60 15.84 -11.35
N VAL A 21 -3.34 16.86 -11.77
CA VAL A 21 -4.81 16.92 -11.59
C VAL A 21 -5.55 15.82 -12.35
N LEU A 22 -5.11 15.51 -13.57
CA LEU A 22 -5.73 14.44 -14.38
C LEU A 22 -5.51 13.04 -13.80
N PHE A 23 -4.35 12.81 -13.20
CA PHE A 23 -3.97 11.50 -12.64
C PHE A 23 -4.29 11.36 -11.15
N PHE A 24 -4.51 12.46 -10.42
CA PHE A 24 -4.87 12.47 -9.00
C PHE A 24 -6.05 11.55 -8.65
N PRO A 25 -7.20 11.56 -9.36
CA PRO A 25 -8.32 10.70 -9.00
C PRO A 25 -8.03 9.20 -9.14
N MET A 26 -7.04 8.81 -9.96
CA MET A 26 -6.62 7.41 -10.08
C MET A 26 -5.67 6.98 -8.96
N ALA A 27 -5.05 7.91 -8.25
CA ALA A 27 -4.11 7.64 -7.16
C ALA A 27 -4.73 7.82 -5.77
N THR A 28 -5.92 8.44 -5.68
CA THR A 28 -6.59 8.67 -4.39
C THR A 28 -7.64 7.62 -4.08
N LEU A 29 -7.64 7.17 -2.83
CA LEU A 29 -8.77 6.45 -2.24
C LEU A 29 -9.89 7.44 -1.90
N THR A 30 -11.12 7.05 -2.17
CA THR A 30 -12.31 7.77 -1.71
C THR A 30 -12.47 7.63 -0.20
N TRP A 31 -13.21 8.55 0.42
CA TRP A 31 -13.50 8.48 1.87
C TRP A 31 -14.24 7.18 2.25
N ASP A 32 -15.10 6.68 1.36
CA ASP A 32 -15.86 5.44 1.53
C ASP A 32 -14.94 4.19 1.51
N GLU A 33 -13.99 4.13 0.58
CA GLU A 33 -12.96 3.08 0.54
C GLU A 33 -12.06 3.11 1.78
N LEU A 34 -11.74 4.31 2.27
CA LEU A 34 -10.97 4.50 3.50
C LEU A 34 -11.71 3.99 4.74
N GLU A 35 -13.01 4.28 4.85
CA GLU A 35 -13.82 3.76 5.95
C GLU A 35 -13.98 2.24 5.88
N THR A 36 -14.19 1.70 4.68
CA THR A 36 -14.25 0.25 4.44
C THR A 36 -12.94 -0.43 4.84
N SER A 37 -11.79 0.18 4.53
CA SER A 37 -10.47 -0.36 4.93
C SER A 37 -10.25 -0.43 6.44
N ARG A 38 -11.02 0.34 7.23
CA ARG A 38 -10.94 0.34 8.70
C ARG A 38 -11.85 -0.71 9.34
N GLN A 39 -12.74 -1.33 8.57
CA GLN A 39 -13.61 -2.38 9.06
C GLN A 39 -12.89 -3.73 8.98
N ALA A 40 -13.00 -4.53 10.03
CA ALA A 40 -12.45 -5.87 10.05
C ALA A 40 -13.26 -6.76 9.09
N GLN A 41 -12.59 -7.34 8.10
CA GLN A 41 -13.21 -8.28 7.17
C GLN A 41 -13.04 -9.73 7.67
N PRO A 42 -14.04 -10.61 7.50
CA PRO A 42 -13.90 -12.03 7.79
C PRO A 42 -12.81 -12.69 6.92
N ALA A 43 -12.09 -13.66 7.49
CA ALA A 43 -10.94 -14.30 6.84
C ALA A 43 -11.28 -15.04 5.55
N GLU A 44 -12.53 -15.50 5.42
CA GLU A 44 -13.08 -16.18 4.25
C GLU A 44 -13.14 -15.28 3.01
N GLU A 45 -13.24 -13.96 3.21
CA GLU A 45 -13.34 -12.97 2.12
C GLU A 45 -11.98 -12.33 1.77
N MET A 46 -10.94 -12.55 2.58
CA MET A 46 -9.61 -11.95 2.40
C MET A 46 -8.78 -12.62 1.29
N GLY A 47 -9.28 -13.70 0.70
CA GLY A 47 -8.68 -14.36 -0.46
C GLY A 47 -7.41 -15.16 -0.14
N SER A 48 -6.49 -15.21 -1.12
CA SER A 48 -5.22 -15.93 -1.01
C SER A 48 -4.04 -14.97 -0.93
N ILE A 49 -3.07 -15.31 -0.08
CA ILE A 49 -1.82 -14.57 0.11
C ILE A 49 -0.67 -15.38 -0.49
N GLU A 50 0.17 -14.72 -1.28
CA GLU A 50 1.41 -15.28 -1.82
C GLU A 50 2.53 -15.22 -0.77
N LEU A 51 3.02 -16.40 -0.35
CA LEU A 51 4.11 -16.54 0.62
C LEU A 51 5.49 -16.71 -0.05
N GLY A 52 5.61 -16.41 -1.34
CA GLY A 52 6.86 -16.55 -2.09
C GLY A 52 7.19 -18.02 -2.35
N ASP A 53 8.32 -18.51 -1.83
CA ASP A 53 8.79 -19.89 -2.05
C ASP A 53 7.83 -20.97 -1.54
N PHE A 54 6.88 -20.60 -0.67
CA PHE A 54 5.84 -21.49 -0.14
C PHE A 54 4.54 -21.49 -0.96
N GLY A 55 4.47 -20.67 -2.02
CA GLY A 55 3.30 -20.54 -2.89
C GLY A 55 2.16 -19.72 -2.29
N SER A 56 0.98 -19.84 -2.89
CA SER A 56 -0.25 -19.17 -2.46
C SER A 56 -1.01 -20.00 -1.43
N VAL A 57 -1.42 -19.39 -0.31
CA VAL A 57 -2.31 -20.03 0.68
C VAL A 57 -3.50 -19.13 0.98
N THR A 58 -4.63 -19.71 1.34
CA THR A 58 -5.79 -18.90 1.76
C THR A 58 -5.54 -18.30 3.16
N VAL A 59 -6.13 -17.14 3.42
CA VAL A 59 -6.03 -16.52 4.77
C VAL A 59 -6.63 -17.42 5.84
N LEU A 60 -7.70 -18.14 5.52
CA LEU A 60 -8.35 -19.08 6.43
C LEU A 60 -7.40 -20.22 6.84
N GLU A 61 -6.72 -20.84 5.89
CA GLU A 61 -5.70 -21.88 6.16
C GLU A 61 -4.53 -21.33 6.97
N LEU A 62 -4.12 -20.08 6.70
CA LEU A 62 -3.06 -19.44 7.46
C LEU A 62 -3.44 -19.24 8.94
N VAL A 63 -4.69 -18.81 9.19
CA VAL A 63 -5.22 -18.67 10.56
C VAL A 63 -5.29 -20.03 11.26
N ASP A 64 -5.84 -21.04 10.60
CA ASP A 64 -5.91 -22.41 11.14
C ASP A 64 -4.51 -22.96 11.46
N TYR A 65 -3.55 -22.73 10.57
CA TYR A 65 -2.15 -23.10 10.81
C TYR A 65 -1.59 -22.44 12.08
N TYR A 66 -1.83 -21.14 12.30
CA TYR A 66 -1.34 -20.44 13.49
C TYR A 66 -2.07 -20.83 14.78
N ILE A 67 -3.31 -21.31 14.69
CA ILE A 67 -4.02 -21.91 15.84
C ILE A 67 -3.32 -23.22 16.24
N GLN A 68 -2.94 -24.04 15.26
CA GLN A 68 -2.30 -25.34 15.49
C GLN A 68 -0.79 -25.21 15.81
N ASN A 69 -0.14 -24.20 15.26
CA ASN A 69 1.29 -23.93 15.36
C ASN A 69 1.51 -22.48 15.82
N PRO A 70 1.19 -22.16 17.09
CA PRO A 70 1.37 -20.81 17.59
C PRO A 70 2.84 -20.39 17.43
N PRO A 71 3.12 -19.15 16.99
CA PRO A 71 4.49 -18.69 16.87
C PRO A 71 5.14 -18.80 18.25
N ALA A 72 6.35 -19.36 18.30
CA ALA A 72 7.11 -19.41 19.54
C ALA A 72 7.17 -18.00 20.12
N ALA A 73 6.90 -17.87 21.43
CA ALA A 73 6.98 -16.58 22.10
C ALA A 73 8.36 -15.99 21.82
N SER A 74 8.40 -14.89 21.08
CA SER A 74 9.64 -14.20 20.76
C SER A 74 10.22 -13.71 22.09
N SER A 75 11.29 -14.34 22.56
CA SER A 75 12.14 -13.79 23.61
C SER A 75 12.88 -12.59 23.03
N GLY A 76 12.17 -11.47 22.85
CA GLY A 76 12.68 -10.10 22.71
C GLY A 76 13.69 -9.77 21.60
N ASP A 77 14.16 -10.72 20.79
CA ASP A 77 15.36 -10.53 19.96
C ASP A 77 15.17 -10.88 18.47
N ALA A 78 13.92 -10.98 18.01
CA ALA A 78 13.67 -10.91 16.58
C ALA A 78 14.08 -9.49 16.11
N PRO A 79 15.10 -9.34 15.23
CA PRO A 79 15.51 -8.02 14.78
C PRO A 79 14.31 -7.33 14.16
N ALA A 80 13.93 -6.17 14.71
CA ALA A 80 12.81 -5.40 14.22
C ALA A 80 12.91 -5.30 12.69
N ARG A 81 11.94 -5.91 11.98
CA ARG A 81 11.89 -5.85 10.53
C ARG A 81 11.92 -4.37 10.18
N LYS A 82 13.01 -3.90 9.56
CA LYS A 82 13.14 -2.52 9.10
C LYS A 82 12.15 -2.35 7.95
N VAL A 83 10.89 -2.10 8.27
CA VAL A 83 9.91 -1.62 7.30
C VAL A 83 10.33 -0.20 6.98
N ARG A 84 11.18 -0.08 5.96
CA ARG A 84 11.40 1.18 5.27
C ARG A 84 10.07 1.45 4.60
N PHE A 85 9.36 2.49 5.06
CA PHE A 85 8.23 3.04 4.33
C PHE A 85 8.68 3.22 2.88
N GLN A 86 8.22 2.34 1.99
CA GLN A 86 8.35 2.54 0.56
C GLN A 86 7.36 3.67 0.29
N GLY A 87 7.90 4.87 0.15
CA GLY A 87 7.13 6.09 0.01
C GLY A 87 6.35 6.13 -1.31
N CYS A 88 5.23 6.85 -1.21
CA CYS A 88 4.19 7.13 -2.21
C CYS A 88 3.23 5.97 -2.46
#